data_AF-A0A935ARF9-F1
#
_entry.id   AF-A0A935ARF9-F1
#
_cell.length_a   1.000
_cell.length_b   1.000
_cell.length_c   1.000
_cell.angle_alpha   90.00
_cell.angle_beta   90.00
_cell.angle_gamma   90.00
#
_symmetry.space_group_name_H-M   'P 1'
#
loop_
_entity.id
_entity.type
_entity.pdbx_description
1 polymer ?
#
loop_
_entity_poly.entity_id
_entity_poly.type
_entity_poly.pdbx_seq_one_letter_code
_entity_poly.pdbx_strand_id
1 'polypeptide(L)'
;MSAESTVLLTTSCPTCGEIDAPLSSVVLRVCEEAETSTCVITCGTCHERFEKPADDNMTLLLVTLGVDVSVWSLEPVADRHDELGPLTFTELDAFRDLLSDEARITEGLASL
;
A
#
# COMPACT_ATOMS: atom_id res chain seq x y z
N MET A 1 -2.76 34.07 -5.79
CA MET A 1 -2.93 32.65 -6.19
C MET A 1 -1.52 32.10 -6.37
N SER A 2 -0.93 31.60 -5.29
CA SER A 2 0.42 31.05 -5.29
C SER A 2 0.39 29.71 -6.02
N ALA A 3 1.26 29.53 -7.00
CA ALA A 3 1.50 28.22 -7.58
C ALA A 3 2.10 27.34 -6.48
N GLU A 4 1.31 26.44 -5.92
CA GLU A 4 1.82 25.37 -5.08
C GLU A 4 2.67 24.48 -5.99
N SER A 5 3.99 24.47 -5.79
CA SER A 5 4.89 23.62 -6.56
C SER A 5 4.68 22.17 -6.13
N THR A 6 3.74 21.49 -6.77
CA THR A 6 3.58 20.05 -6.65
C THR A 6 4.75 19.36 -7.34
N VAL A 7 5.53 18.59 -6.58
CA VAL A 7 6.58 17.74 -7.13
C VAL A 7 5.93 16.48 -7.73
N LEU A 8 6.40 16.10 -8.92
CA LEU A 8 5.86 14.99 -9.70
C LEU A 8 6.92 13.89 -9.87
N LEU A 9 6.46 12.64 -9.84
CA LEU A 9 7.21 11.44 -10.16
C LEU A 9 6.74 10.93 -11.53
N THR A 10 7.61 10.97 -12.53
CA THR A 10 7.35 10.36 -13.83
C THR A 10 7.55 8.84 -13.72
N THR A 11 6.50 8.08 -14.05
CA THR A 11 6.49 6.62 -13.95
C THR A 11 5.52 6.03 -14.97
N SER A 12 5.40 4.70 -15.02
CA SER A 12 4.49 4.00 -15.93
C SER A 12 3.46 3.16 -15.19
N CYS A 13 2.19 3.54 -15.36
CA CYS A 13 1.02 2.77 -14.97
C CYS A 13 0.83 1.59 -15.94
N PRO A 14 0.60 0.35 -15.45
CA PRO A 14 0.34 -0.82 -16.30
C PRO A 14 -0.85 -0.66 -17.25
N THR A 15 -1.83 0.17 -16.87
CA THR A 15 -3.10 0.34 -17.60
C THR A 15 -3.10 1.59 -18.48
N CYS A 16 -2.51 2.70 -18.02
CA CYS A 16 -2.55 3.99 -18.74
C CYS A 16 -1.27 4.33 -19.52
N GLY A 17 -0.15 3.67 -19.24
CA GLY A 17 1.16 4.02 -19.79
C GLY A 17 1.91 5.04 -18.93
N GLU A 18 2.70 5.91 -19.55
CA GLU A 18 3.48 6.94 -18.85
C GLU A 18 2.57 7.98 -18.19
N ILE A 19 2.87 8.31 -16.93
CA ILE A 19 2.12 9.25 -16.11
C ILE A 19 3.08 10.09 -15.25
N ASP A 20 2.64 11.30 -14.92
CA ASP A 20 3.25 12.10 -13.86
C ASP A 20 2.39 12.00 -12.59
N ALA A 21 2.85 11.23 -11.62
CA ALA A 21 2.16 11.03 -10.36
C ALA A 21 2.57 12.11 -9.36
N PRO A 22 1.65 12.83 -8.71
CA PRO A 22 2.01 13.72 -7.61
C PRO A 22 2.58 12.90 -6.46
N LEU A 23 3.58 13.42 -5.74
CA LEU A 23 4.17 12.70 -4.61
C LEU A 23 3.16 12.37 -3.51
N SER A 24 2.08 13.16 -3.37
CA SER A 24 0.97 12.87 -2.46
C SER A 24 0.17 11.61 -2.81
N SER A 25 0.35 11.05 -4.00
CA SER A 25 -0.24 9.77 -4.43
C SER A 25 0.73 8.58 -4.33
N VAL A 26 1.93 8.81 -3.80
CA VAL A 26 3.00 7.82 -3.66
C VAL A 26 3.18 7.52 -2.17
N VAL A 27 3.35 6.24 -1.84
CA VAL A 27 3.74 5.78 -0.51
C VAL A 27 4.98 4.91 -0.65
N LEU A 28 6.04 5.22 0.08
CA LEU A 28 7.24 4.40 0.12
C LEU A 28 7.09 3.35 1.23
N ARG A 29 7.14 2.08 0.86
CA ARG A 29 7.14 0.95 1.77
C ARG A 29 8.55 0.46 2.00
N VAL A 30 9.00 0.44 3.24
CA VAL A 30 10.34 -0.04 3.64
C VAL A 30 10.19 -1.26 4.52
N CYS A 31 10.86 -2.35 4.15
CA CYS A 31 10.90 -3.57 4.96
C CYS A 31 11.87 -3.36 6.14
N GLU A 32 11.52 -3.77 7.35
CA GLU A 32 12.43 -3.70 8.51
C GLU A 32 13.57 -4.72 8.43
N GLU A 33 13.30 -5.91 7.89
CA GLU A 33 14.25 -7.03 7.86
C GLU A 33 15.04 -7.14 6.55
N ALA A 34 14.57 -6.50 5.48
CA ALA A 34 15.19 -6.55 4.17
C ALA A 34 15.60 -5.15 3.71
N GLU A 35 16.75 -5.04 3.07
CA GLU A 35 17.21 -3.81 2.40
C GLU A 35 16.43 -3.52 1.10
N THR A 36 15.15 -3.92 1.04
CA THR A 36 14.29 -3.73 -0.12
C THR A 36 13.16 -2.77 0.23
N SER A 37 12.93 -1.84 -0.69
CA SER A 37 11.87 -0.86 -0.59
C SER A 37 11.04 -0.86 -1.86
N THR A 38 9.79 -0.44 -1.76
CA THR A 38 8.82 -0.46 -2.86
C THR A 38 7.98 0.78 -2.78
N CYS A 39 7.80 1.49 -3.88
CA CYS A 39 6.83 2.57 -3.93
C CYS A 39 5.49 2.06 -4.44
N VAL A 40 4.43 2.37 -3.70
CA VAL A 40 3.04 2.15 -4.08
C VAL A 40 2.51 3.46 -4.63
N ILE A 41 2.08 3.44 -5.88
CA ILE A 41 1.63 4.64 -6.60
C ILE A 41 0.15 4.47 -6.95
N THR A 42 -0.65 5.49 -6.65
CA THR A 42 -2.05 5.55 -7.10
C THR A 42 -2.13 6.34 -8.41
N CYS A 43 -2.55 5.69 -9.49
CA CYS A 43 -2.69 6.37 -10.79
C CYS A 43 -3.79 7.45 -10.72
N GLY A 44 -3.46 8.69 -11.09
CA GLY A 44 -4.45 9.77 -11.14
C GLY A 44 -5.53 9.60 -12.21
N THR A 45 -5.30 8.74 -13.21
CA THR A 45 -6.19 8.53 -14.35
C THR A 45 -7.15 7.36 -14.15
N CYS A 46 -6.63 6.16 -13.84
CA CYS A 46 -7.46 4.96 -13.64
C CYS A 46 -7.73 4.63 -12.17
N HIS A 47 -7.08 5.34 -11.23
CA HIS A 47 -7.18 5.11 -9.78
C HIS A 47 -6.69 3.74 -9.29
N GLU A 48 -6.10 2.93 -10.17
CA GLU A 48 -5.45 1.69 -9.77
C GLU A 48 -4.15 1.97 -9.01
N ARG A 49 -3.90 1.16 -7.99
CA ARG A 49 -2.64 1.14 -7.26
C ARG A 49 -1.71 0.11 -7.87
N PHE A 50 -0.46 0.48 -8.05
CA PHE A 50 0.57 -0.42 -8.54
C PHE A 50 1.89 -0.20 -7.81
N GLU A 51 2.73 -1.22 -7.83
CA GLU A 51 4.01 -1.24 -7.13
C GLU A 51 5.17 -1.10 -8.12
N LYS A 52 6.21 -0.38 -7.70
CA LYS A 52 7.51 -0.35 -8.38
C LYS A 52 8.62 -0.58 -7.35
N PRO A 53 9.65 -1.37 -7.68
CA PRO A 53 10.81 -1.54 -6.81
C PRO A 53 11.48 -0.18 -6.61
N ALA A 54 11.85 0.13 -5.36
CA ALA A 54 12.62 1.30 -5.01
C ALA A 54 14.06 0.88 -4.70
N ASP A 55 14.98 1.30 -5.56
CA ASP A 55 16.40 1.22 -5.28
C ASP A 55 16.82 2.30 -4.28
N ASP A 56 18.03 2.19 -3.74
CA ASP A 56 18.55 3.10 -2.72
C ASP A 56 18.46 4.58 -3.13
N ASN A 57 18.67 4.88 -4.41
CA ASN A 57 18.62 6.24 -4.92
C ASN A 57 17.18 6.77 -4.97
N MET A 58 16.23 5.96 -5.46
CA MET A 58 14.81 6.34 -5.47
C MET A 58 14.26 6.46 -4.04
N THR A 59 14.66 5.57 -3.15
CA THR A 59 14.31 5.60 -1.72
C THR A 59 14.82 6.87 -1.05
N LEU A 60 16.12 7.17 -1.21
CA LEU A 60 16.71 8.40 -0.68
C LEU A 60 16.04 9.65 -1.23
N LEU A 61 15.77 9.68 -2.55
CA LEU A 61 15.08 10.79 -3.20
C LEU A 61 13.68 11.00 -2.62
N LEU A 62 12.87 9.95 -2.55
CA LEU A 62 11.49 10.02 -2.08
C LEU A 62 11.40 10.41 -0.60
N VAL A 63 12.30 9.88 0.25
CA VAL A 63 12.40 10.30 1.65
C VAL A 63 12.79 11.77 1.76
N THR A 64 13.76 12.23 0.96
CA THR A 64 14.20 13.63 0.96
C THR A 64 13.08 14.57 0.51
N LEU A 65 12.24 14.13 -0.41
CA LEU A 65 11.08 14.89 -0.91
C LEU A 65 9.86 14.80 0.03
N GLY A 66 9.95 14.08 1.14
CA GLY A 66 8.91 14.02 2.17
C GLY A 66 7.70 13.18 1.79
N VAL A 67 7.89 12.13 1.00
CA VAL A 67 6.81 11.17 0.72
C VAL A 67 6.40 10.45 2.01
N ASP A 68 5.14 10.01 2.09
CA ASP A 68 4.70 9.16 3.20
C ASP A 68 5.46 7.82 3.20
N VAL A 69 6.08 7.50 4.33
CA VAL A 69 6.83 6.26 4.53
C VAL A 69 6.04 5.32 5.42
N SER A 70 5.72 4.15 4.91
CA SER A 70 5.14 3.04 5.66
C SER A 70 6.23 2.00 5.91
N VAL A 71 6.66 1.89 7.15
CA VAL A 71 7.53 0.80 7.57
C VAL A 71 6.68 -0.44 7.79
N TRP A 72 7.12 -1.59 7.29
CA TRP A 72 6.46 -2.87 7.52
C TRP A 72 7.52 -3.92 7.86
N SER A 73 7.22 -4.75 8.84
CA SER A 73 7.99 -5.95 9.13
C SER A 73 7.30 -7.14 8.47
N LEU A 74 8.11 -8.04 7.92
CA LEU A 74 7.61 -9.36 7.56
C LEU A 74 7.54 -10.12 8.89
N GLU A 75 6.41 -9.99 9.60
CA GLU A 75 6.21 -10.65 10.90
C GLU A 75 6.76 -12.07 10.80
N PRO A 76 7.70 -12.46 11.69
CA PRO A 76 8.33 -13.75 11.57
C PRO A 76 7.22 -14.79 11.56
N VAL A 77 7.28 -15.68 10.56
CA VAL A 77 6.34 -16.81 10.36
C VAL A 77 6.18 -17.68 11.63
N ALA A 78 7.00 -17.44 12.66
CA ALA A 78 6.93 -18.02 13.99
C ALA A 78 5.58 -17.88 14.71
N ASP A 79 4.80 -16.81 14.45
CA ASP A 79 3.45 -16.65 15.04
C ASP A 79 2.33 -17.17 14.13
N ARG A 80 2.67 -17.91 13.07
CA ARG A 80 1.66 -18.65 12.31
C ARG A 80 1.11 -19.75 13.22
N HIS A 81 -0.13 -19.59 13.67
CA HIS A 81 -0.88 -20.65 14.32
C HIS A 81 -1.04 -21.82 13.34
N ASP A 82 -0.12 -22.79 13.37
CA ASP A 82 -0.17 -24.02 12.57
C ASP A 82 -1.46 -24.85 12.83
N GLU A 83 -2.19 -24.53 13.90
CA GLU A 83 -3.49 -25.13 14.25
C GLU A 83 -4.62 -24.71 13.28
N LEU A 84 -4.48 -23.55 12.63
CA LEU A 84 -5.42 -23.07 11.65
C LEU A 84 -4.98 -23.58 10.29
N GLY A 85 -5.64 -24.65 9.82
CA GLY A 85 -5.44 -25.19 8.49
C GLY A 85 -5.70 -24.14 7.38
N PRO A 86 -5.49 -24.50 6.10
CA PRO A 86 -5.79 -23.60 4.99
C PRO A 86 -7.22 -23.10 5.05
N LEU A 87 -7.42 -21.81 4.71
CA LEU A 87 -8.76 -21.23 4.58
C LEU A 87 -9.63 -22.10 3.66
N THR A 88 -10.74 -22.57 4.19
CA THR A 88 -11.73 -23.33 3.44
C THR A 88 -12.66 -22.38 2.69
N PHE A 89 -13.32 -22.91 1.65
CA PHE A 89 -14.32 -22.13 0.92
C PHE A 89 -15.47 -21.67 1.83
N THR A 90 -15.89 -22.51 2.78
CA THR A 90 -16.94 -22.18 3.75
C THR A 90 -16.54 -21.02 4.66
N GLU A 91 -15.30 -20.99 5.13
CA GLU A 91 -14.79 -19.89 5.97
C GLU A 91 -14.70 -18.59 5.18
N LEU A 92 -14.27 -18.66 3.91
CA LEU A 92 -14.28 -17.49 3.02
C LEU A 92 -15.69 -16.95 2.79
N ASP A 93 -16.68 -17.84 2.62
CA ASP A 93 -18.08 -17.46 2.44
C ASP A 93 -18.64 -16.78 3.70
N ALA A 94 -18.39 -17.36 4.86
CA ALA A 94 -18.78 -16.79 6.15
C ALA A 94 -18.12 -15.42 6.38
N PHE A 95 -16.84 -15.27 6.02
CA PHE A 95 -16.14 -13.99 6.12
C PHE A 95 -16.72 -12.94 5.17
N ARG A 96 -17.06 -13.32 3.93
CA ARG A 96 -17.75 -12.42 2.98
C ARG A 96 -19.09 -11.94 3.53
N ASP A 97 -19.85 -12.82 4.17
CA ASP A 97 -21.14 -12.46 4.76
C ASP A 97 -20.95 -11.49 5.94
N LEU A 98 -19.92 -11.68 6.76
CA LEU A 98 -19.54 -10.72 7.81
C LEU A 98 -19.16 -9.35 7.24
N LEU A 99 -18.44 -9.31 6.11
CA LEU A 99 -18.08 -8.06 5.43
C LEU A 99 -19.28 -7.35 4.79
N SER A 100 -20.39 -8.05 4.57
CA SER A 100 -21.60 -7.44 3.99
C SER A 100 -22.45 -6.72 5.05
N ASP A 101 -22.15 -6.89 6.34
CA ASP A 101 -22.82 -6.22 7.45
C ASP A 101 -22.09 -4.92 7.83
N GLU A 102 -22.47 -3.84 7.14
CA GLU A 102 -21.87 -2.51 7.31
C GLU A 102 -22.00 -1.96 8.74
N ALA A 103 -23.09 -2.28 9.45
CA ALA A 103 -23.29 -1.85 10.82
C ALA A 103 -22.26 -2.48 11.75
N ARG A 104 -22.02 -3.78 11.59
CA ARG A 104 -21.00 -4.50 12.37
C ARG A 104 -19.58 -4.05 12.06
N ILE A 105 -19.27 -3.76 10.80
CA ILE A 105 -17.95 -3.20 10.43
C ILE A 105 -17.74 -1.86 11.14
N THR A 106 -18.75 -0.99 11.09
CA THR A 106 -18.67 0.34 11.70
C THR A 106 -18.47 0.26 13.21
N GLU A 107 -19.19 -0.64 13.88
CA GLU A 107 -19.03 -0.88 15.32
C GLU A 107 -17.64 -1.43 15.66
N GLY A 108 -17.12 -2.38 14.88
CA GLY A 108 -15.78 -2.93 15.06
C GLY A 108 -14.68 -1.89 14.88
N LEU A 109 -14.75 -1.07 13.83
CA LEU A 109 -13.79 0.00 13.58
C LEU A 109 -13.82 1.10 14.65
N ALA A 110 -14.99 1.38 15.23
CA ALA A 110 -15.12 2.35 16.32
C ALA A 110 -14.48 1.86 17.63
N SER A 111 -14.15 0.57 17.74
CA SER A 111 -13.55 -0.04 18.94
C SER A 111 -12.02 -0.19 18.89
N LEU A 112 -11.40 0.19 17.76
CA LEU A 112 -9.95 0.22 17.55
C LEU A 112 -9.36 1.60 17.88
#